data_AF-A0A1X9YME8-F1
#
_entry.id   AF-A0A1X9YME8-F1
#
_cell.length_a   1.000
_cell.length_b   1.000
_cell.length_c   1.000
_cell.angle_alpha   90.00
_cell.angle_beta   90.00
_cell.angle_gamma   90.00
#
_symmetry.space_group_name_H-M   'P 1'
#
loop_
_entity.id
_entity.type
_entity.pdbx_description
1 polymer ?
#
loop_
_entity_poly.entity_id
_entity_poly.type
_entity_poly.pdbx_seq_one_letter_code
_entity_poly.pdbx_strand_id
1 'polypeptide(L)' 'MTIVNTDLIVTTCGRELDLSTTELVIERANSLFSYNIHKLKSGEYVIVEKFFANPFNNRYILLNDEQIEVLKNL' A
#
# COMPACT_ATOMS: atom_id res chain seq x y z
N MET A 1 23.63 6.42 -6.29
CA MET A 1 23.10 5.35 -5.44
C MET A 1 21.62 5.25 -5.77
N THR A 2 21.24 4.34 -6.66
CA THR A 2 19.84 4.17 -7.04
C THR A 2 19.15 3.49 -5.86
N ILE A 3 18.30 4.22 -5.15
CA ILE A 3 17.44 3.64 -4.12
C ILE A 3 16.48 2.73 -4.88
N VAL A 4 16.76 1.43 -4.89
CA VAL A 4 15.79 0.44 -5.34
C VAL A 4 14.73 0.44 -4.25
N ASN A 5 13.63 1.14 -4.46
CA ASN A 5 12.46 1.00 -3.59
C ASN A 5 12.02 -0.45 -3.73
N THR A 6 12.39 -1.28 -2.76
CA THR A 6 11.91 -2.65 -2.68
C THR A 6 10.45 -2.57 -2.26
N ASP A 7 9.58 -2.30 -3.24
CA ASP A 7 8.12 -2.26 -3.08
C ASP A 7 7.52 -3.67 -2.96
N LEU A 8 8.34 -4.62 -2.49
CA LEU A 8 8.02 -6.00 -2.24
C LEU A 8 7.65 -6.14 -0.77
N ILE A 9 6.38 -6.45 -0.52
CA ILE A 9 5.83 -6.59 0.83
C ILE A 9 5.46 -8.04 1.06
N VAL A 10 5.74 -8.54 2.26
CA VAL A 10 5.34 -9.88 2.67
C VAL A 10 4.25 -9.72 3.72
N THR A 11 3.06 -10.23 3.42
CA THR A 11 1.94 -10.19 4.37
C THR A 11 2.20 -11.16 5.53
N THR A 12 1.48 -10.98 6.64
CA THR A 12 1.56 -11.89 7.79
C THR A 12 1.17 -13.34 7.47
N CYS A 13 0.42 -13.57 6.38
CA CYS A 13 0.10 -14.91 5.88
C CYS A 13 1.15 -15.46 4.88
N GLY A 14 2.27 -14.78 4.68
CA GLY A 14 3.38 -15.22 3.81
C GLY A 14 3.17 -14.93 2.33
N ARG A 15 2.18 -14.11 1.96
CA ARG A 15 1.97 -13.70 0.56
C ARG A 15 2.92 -12.55 0.21
N GLU A 16 3.71 -12.74 -0.84
CA GLU A 16 4.54 -11.69 -1.40
C GLU A 16 3.72 -10.85 -2.39
N LEU A 17 3.77 -9.53 -2.25
CA LEU A 17 3.13 -8.58 -3.15
C LEU A 17 4.18 -7.60 -3.65
N ASP A 18 4.31 -7.50 -4.97
CA ASP A 18 5.17 -6.53 -5.63
C ASP A 18 4.35 -5.32 -6.08
N LEU A 19 4.44 -4.22 -5.33
CA LEU A 19 3.69 -3.00 -5.59
C LEU A 19 4.24 -2.22 -6.79
N SER A 20 5.47 -2.50 -7.25
CA SER A 20 6.05 -1.80 -8.41
C SER A 20 5.30 -2.08 -9.71
N THR A 21 4.56 -3.19 -9.76
CA THR A 21 3.79 -3.63 -10.93
C THR A 21 2.30 -3.36 -10.80
N THR A 22 1.89 -2.60 -9.79
CA THR A 22 0.49 -2.34 -9.43
C THR A 22 0.05 -0.94 -9.86
N GLU A 23 -1.26 -0.75 -10.01
CA GLU A 23 -1.83 0.56 -10.33
C GLU A 23 -2.00 1.38 -9.05
N LEU A 24 -1.40 2.58 -9.00
CA LEU A 24 -1.59 3.53 -7.90
C LEU A 24 -2.91 4.28 -8.10
N VAL A 25 -3.87 4.04 -7.20
CA VAL A 25 -5.23 4.59 -7.26
C VAL A 25 -5.33 5.89 -6.48
N ILE A 26 -4.74 5.93 -5.28
CA ILE A 26 -4.74 7.10 -4.40
C ILE A 26 -3.32 7.31 -3.88
N GLU A 27 -2.88 8.56 -3.91
CA GLU A 27 -1.64 9.00 -3.27
C GLU A 27 -1.92 10.20 -2.38
N ARG A 28 -1.61 10.06 -1.09
CA ARG A 28 -1.70 11.12 -0.08
C ARG A 28 -0.45 11.09 0.77
N ALA A 29 0.11 12.25 1.08
CA ALA A 29 1.26 12.36 1.98
C ALA A 29 1.21 13.65 2.79
N ASN A 30 1.81 13.61 3.97
CA ASN A 30 2.06 14.80 4.80
C ASN A 30 3.49 14.72 5.37
N SER A 31 3.84 15.58 6.33
CA SER A 31 5.19 15.61 6.92
C SER A 31 5.55 14.39 7.78
N LEU A 32 4.58 13.57 8.17
CA LEU A 32 4.76 12.45 9.11
C LEU A 32 4.68 11.08 8.42
N PHE A 33 3.80 10.93 7.44
CA PHE A 33 3.56 9.67 6.75
C PHE A 33 2.98 9.86 5.34
N SER A 34 3.04 8.80 4.54
CA SER A 34 2.31 8.65 3.28
C SER A 34 1.27 7.54 3.39
N TYR A 35 0.16 7.72 2.70
CA TYR A 35 -0.96 6.79 2.55
C TYR A 35 -1.25 6.61 1.06
N ASN A 36 -0.97 5.42 0.54
CA ASN A 36 -1.16 5.08 -0.86
C ASN A 36 -2.11 3.89 -0.98
N ILE A 37 -2.97 3.88 -2.00
CA ILE A 37 -3.79 2.72 -2.34
C ILE A 37 -3.34 2.18 -3.69
N HIS A 38 -2.98 0.91 -3.72
CA HIS A 38 -2.61 0.18 -4.92
C HIS A 38 -3.68 -0.85 -5.28
N LYS A 39 -4.03 -0.94 -6.56
CA LYS A 39 -4.83 -2.03 -7.10
C LYS A 39 -3.91 -3.13 -7.63
N LEU A 40 -4.04 -4.30 -7.02
CA LEU A 40 -3.28 -5.49 -7.39
C LEU A 40 -3.78 -6.07 -8.71
N LYS A 41 -2.93 -6.83 -9.41
CA LYS A 41 -3.30 -7.52 -10.66
C LYS A 41 -4.41 -8.55 -10.47
N SER A 42 -4.57 -9.07 -9.25
CA SER A 42 -5.67 -9.94 -8.87
C SER A 42 -7.02 -9.22 -8.76
N GLY A 43 -7.04 -7.88 -8.79
CA GLY A 43 -8.22 -7.05 -8.61
C GLY A 43 -8.41 -6.53 -7.18
N GLU A 44 -7.75 -7.15 -6.19
CA GLU A 44 -7.73 -6.71 -4.79
C GLU A 44 -7.04 -5.35 -4.62
N TYR A 45 -7.29 -4.68 -3.51
CA TYR A 45 -6.64 -3.41 -3.18
C TYR A 45 -5.75 -3.56 -1.95
N VAL A 46 -4.67 -2.79 -1.89
CA VAL A 46 -3.80 -2.71 -0.71
C VAL A 46 -3.55 -1.26 -0.35
N ILE A 47 -3.81 -0.93 0.92
CA ILE A 47 -3.37 0.31 1.53
C ILE A 47 -1.92 0.15 1.98
N VAL A 48 -1.10 1.12 1.64
CA VAL A 48 0.30 1.23 1.99
C VAL A 48 0.49 2.51 2.80
N GLU A 49 0.63 2.35 4.11
CA GLU A 49 0.99 3.43 5.03
C GLU A 49 2.48 3.36 5.34
N LYS A 50 3.26 4.36 4.90
CA LYS A 50 4.69 4.47 5.19
C LYS A 50 4.93 5.63 6.16
N PHE A 51 5.49 5.34 7.34
CA PHE A 51 5.83 6.33 8.35
C PHE A 51 7.29 6.74 8.20
N PHE A 52 7.53 8.03 7.94
CA PHE A 52 8.88 8.51 7.63
C PHE A 52 9.83 8.47 8.82
N ALA A 53 9.30 8.61 10.04
CA ALA A 53 10.10 8.55 11.26
C ALA A 53 10.54 7.12 11.63
N ASN A 54 9.75 6.10 11.28
CA ASN A 54 10.05 4.71 11.64
C ASN A 54 9.39 3.71 10.67
N PRO A 55 10.18 2.98 9.86
CA PRO A 55 9.66 2.00 8.92
C PRO A 55 9.01 0.77 9.59
N PHE A 56 9.32 0.47 10.85
CA PHE A 56 8.67 -0.62 11.59
C PHE A 56 7.18 -0.35 11.87
N ASN A 57 6.76 0.92 11.77
CA ASN A 57 5.36 1.31 11.89
C ASN A 57 4.62 1.24 10.55
N ASN A 58 5.28 0.91 9.45
CA ASN A 58 4.62 0.80 8.16
C ASN A 58 3.51 -0.25 8.23
N ARG A 59 2.34 0.08 7.68
CA ARG A 59 1.18 -0.80 7.66
C ARG A 59 0.78 -1.10 6.24
N TYR A 60 0.46 -2.35 6.01
CA TYR A 60 -0.05 -2.85 4.73
C TYR A 60 -1.37 -3.55 4.99
N ILE A 61 -2.45 -3.06 4.40
CA ILE A 61 -3.80 -3.54 4.68
C ILE A 61 -4.42 -3.99 3.37
N LEU A 62 -4.70 -5.29 3.25
CA LEU A 62 -5.47 -5.83 2.13
C LEU A 62 -6.95 -5.50 2.31
N LEU A 63 -7.55 -5.01 1.24
CA LEU A 63 -8.97 -4.66 1.18
C LEU A 63 -9.70 -5.55 0.19
N ASN A 64 -10.93 -5.88 0.54
CA ASN A 64 -11.89 -6.48 -0.38
C ASN A 64 -12.72 -5.41 -1.13
N ASP A 65 -13.53 -5.88 -2.08
CA ASP A 65 -14.33 -5.01 -2.95
C ASP A 65 -15.34 -4.13 -2.19
N GLU A 66 -15.92 -4.63 -1.09
CA GLU A 66 -16.85 -3.85 -0.27
C GLU A 66 -16.14 -2.69 0.46
N GLN A 67 -14.95 -2.96 1.03
CA GLN A 67 -14.18 -1.98 1.78
C GLN A 67 -13.66 -0.84 0.88
N ILE A 68 -13.26 -1.13 -0.36
CA ILE A 68 -12.80 -0.08 -1.28
C ILE A 68 -13.94 0.84 -1.72
N GLU A 69 -15.15 0.31 -1.94
CA GLU A 69 -16.30 1.14 -2.30
C GLU A 69 -16.70 2.09 -1.16
N VAL A 70 -16.57 1.67 0.10
CA VAL A 70 -16.77 2.58 1.25
C VAL A 70 -15.70 3.68 1.25
N LEU A 71 -14.43 3.34 1.01
CA LEU A 71 -13.33 4.32 1.01
C LEU A 71 -13.40 5.34 -0.12
N LYS A 72 -13.95 5.00 -1.28
CA LYS A 72 -14.15 5.95 -2.39
C LYS A 72 -15.16 7.05 -2.07
N ASN A 73 -16.05 6.81 -1.11
CA ASN A 73 -17.12 7.72 -0.73
C ASN A 73 -16.79 8.59 0.50
N LEU A 74 -15.59 8.44 1.07
CA LEU A 74 -15.05 9.24 2.17
C LEU A 74 -14.13 10.35 1.64
#